data_AF-A0A7C2LAP9-F1
#
_entry.id   AF-A0A7C2LAP9-F1
#
_cell.length_a   1.000
_cell.length_b   1.000
_cell.length_c   1.000
_cell.angle_alpha   90.00
_cell.angle_beta   90.00
_cell.angle_gamma   90.00
#
_symmetry.space_group_name_H-M   'P 1'
#
loop_
_entity.id
_entity.type
_entity.pdbx_description
1 polymer ?
#
loop_
_entity_poly.entity_id
_entity_poly.type
_entity_poly.pdbx_seq_one_letter_code
_entity_poly.pdbx_strand_id
1 'polypeptide(L)'
;MSDVQGVFLTRSAEETRALAEGLARALEAPAVFLLIGELGVGKTVFAKGLAAGLDIDPDEVTSPSFTLVTLHHGRWPFYHIDLYRIDDPRAVIEHLGLLEILVTPAVVAIEWGEKVPVELFGDRKGEEPRPIYRVELLWIDETTRQVTIRRDPLPVAPSDA
;
A
#
# COMPACT_ATOMS: atom_id res chain seq x y z
N MET A 1 -14.80 7.18 -9.09
CA MET A 1 -14.14 5.96 -8.59
C MET A 1 -14.85 5.53 -7.32
N SER A 2 -15.28 4.27 -7.24
CA SER A 2 -15.97 3.74 -6.07
C SER A 2 -15.05 3.82 -4.84
N ASP A 3 -15.48 4.52 -3.80
CA ASP A 3 -14.90 4.45 -2.46
C ASP A 3 -15.09 3.03 -1.93
N VAL A 4 -14.21 2.09 -2.33
CA VAL A 4 -14.19 0.74 -1.78
C VAL A 4 -13.64 0.85 -0.37
N GLN A 5 -14.52 1.16 0.57
CA GLN A 5 -14.28 1.19 1.99
C GLN A 5 -15.21 0.16 2.63
N GLY A 6 -14.70 -0.60 3.58
CA GLY A 6 -15.48 -1.65 4.20
C GLY A 6 -14.65 -2.69 4.94
N VAL A 7 -15.37 -3.67 5.48
CA VAL A 7 -14.80 -4.84 6.15
C VAL A 7 -15.15 -6.06 5.32
N PHE A 8 -14.15 -6.82 4.94
CA PHE A 8 -14.26 -8.01 4.09
C PHE A 8 -13.74 -9.22 4.85
N LEU A 9 -14.33 -10.39 4.60
CA LEU A 9 -13.80 -11.67 5.06
C LEU A 9 -13.28 -12.43 3.86
N THR A 10 -12.01 -12.85 3.92
CA THR A 10 -11.37 -13.67 2.89
C THR A 10 -10.92 -14.98 3.52
N ARG A 11 -11.30 -16.12 2.94
CA ARG A 11 -11.07 -17.47 3.49
C ARG A 11 -9.87 -18.19 2.86
N SER A 12 -9.13 -17.49 2.01
CA SER A 12 -7.91 -18.00 1.39
C SER A 12 -7.02 -16.85 0.92
N ALA A 13 -5.75 -17.15 0.67
CA ALA A 13 -4.85 -16.21 0.01
C ALA A 13 -5.39 -15.78 -1.36
N GLU A 14 -6.06 -16.68 -2.08
CA GLU A 14 -6.65 -16.40 -3.39
C GLU A 14 -7.78 -15.37 -3.29
N GLU A 15 -8.63 -15.47 -2.26
CA GLU A 15 -9.68 -14.47 -2.00
C GLU A 15 -9.10 -13.12 -1.59
N THR A 16 -8.04 -13.10 -0.76
CA THR A 16 -7.33 -11.85 -0.42
C THR A 16 -6.72 -11.20 -1.67
N ARG A 17 -6.10 -11.99 -2.54
CA ARG A 17 -5.52 -11.54 -3.82
C ARG A 17 -6.61 -10.99 -4.73
N ALA A 18 -7.72 -11.71 -4.90
CA ALA A 18 -8.84 -11.30 -5.75
C ALA A 18 -9.52 -10.01 -5.27
N LEU A 19 -9.65 -9.82 -3.95
CA LEU A 19 -10.15 -8.58 -3.36
C LEU A 19 -9.28 -7.38 -3.76
N ALA A 20 -7.96 -7.50 -3.60
CA ALA A 20 -7.01 -6.45 -3.96
C ALA A 20 -6.92 -6.23 -5.48
N GLU A 21 -7.04 -7.29 -6.28
CA GLU A 21 -7.08 -7.20 -7.75
C GLU A 21 -8.31 -6.43 -8.23
N GLY A 22 -9.49 -6.76 -7.70
CA GLY A 22 -10.73 -6.05 -8.02
C GLY A 22 -10.66 -4.56 -7.65
N LEU A 23 -10.03 -4.24 -6.52
CA LEU A 23 -9.76 -2.88 -6.11
C LEU A 23 -8.87 -2.17 -7.14
N ALA A 24 -7.68 -2.72 -7.41
CA ALA A 24 -6.68 -2.11 -8.29
C ALA A 24 -7.14 -1.92 -9.73
N ARG A 25 -8.01 -2.80 -10.28
CA ARG A 25 -8.57 -2.63 -11.63
C ARG A 25 -9.30 -1.31 -11.82
N ALA A 26 -9.96 -0.80 -10.78
CA ALA A 26 -10.70 0.46 -10.81
C ALA A 26 -9.88 1.68 -10.34
N LEU A 27 -8.60 1.49 -10.01
CA LEU A 27 -7.72 2.56 -9.54
C LEU A 27 -7.04 3.32 -10.68
N GLU A 28 -6.92 4.62 -10.46
CA GLU A 28 -6.03 5.52 -11.19
C GLU A 28 -4.86 5.90 -10.28
N ALA A 29 -3.69 6.12 -10.87
CA ALA A 29 -2.57 6.72 -10.15
C ALA A 29 -2.75 8.25 -10.05
N PRO A 30 -2.22 8.90 -9.00
CA PRO A 30 -1.45 8.33 -7.89
C PRO A 30 -2.35 7.71 -6.80
N ALA A 31 -1.86 6.67 -6.12
CA ALA A 31 -2.53 6.12 -4.93
C ALA A 31 -1.54 5.42 -3.98
N VAL A 32 -1.81 5.46 -2.68
CA VAL A 32 -0.97 4.82 -1.65
C VAL A 32 -1.80 3.83 -0.85
N PHE A 33 -1.27 2.63 -0.64
CA PHE A 33 -1.81 1.57 0.18
C PHE A 33 -0.89 1.30 1.37
N LEU A 34 -1.36 1.60 2.58
CA LEU A 34 -0.69 1.24 3.82
C LEU A 34 -1.20 -0.13 4.27
N LEU A 35 -0.39 -1.17 4.08
CA LEU A 35 -0.72 -2.55 4.40
C LEU A 35 -0.24 -2.88 5.82
N ILE A 36 -1.18 -3.16 6.71
CA ILE A 36 -0.96 -3.26 8.15
C ILE A 36 -1.45 -4.61 8.64
N GLY A 37 -0.68 -5.23 9.52
CA GLY A 37 -1.05 -6.49 10.17
C GLY A 37 0.16 -7.35 10.49
N GLU A 38 -0.06 -8.42 11.23
CA GLU A 38 1.01 -9.28 11.75
C GLU A 38 1.83 -9.99 10.65
N LEU A 39 2.96 -10.57 11.04
CA LEU A 39 3.77 -11.39 10.14
C LEU A 39 2.93 -12.56 9.59
N GLY A 40 3.03 -12.80 8.28
CA GLY A 40 2.32 -13.88 7.62
C GLY A 40 0.82 -13.64 7.37
N VAL A 41 0.23 -12.55 7.84
CA VAL A 41 -1.23 -12.31 7.73
C VAL A 41 -1.74 -12.18 6.28
N GLY A 42 -0.85 -11.92 5.33
CA GLY A 42 -1.18 -11.81 3.91
C GLY A 42 -0.95 -10.43 3.28
N LYS A 43 -0.15 -9.56 3.90
CA LYS A 43 0.22 -8.24 3.35
C LYS A 43 0.79 -8.36 1.92
N THR A 44 1.80 -9.22 1.72
CA THR A 44 2.36 -9.49 0.37
C THR A 44 1.34 -10.11 -0.58
N VAL A 45 0.41 -10.94 -0.09
CA VAL A 45 -0.69 -11.51 -0.92
C VAL A 45 -1.61 -10.40 -1.42
N PHE A 46 -1.91 -9.42 -0.57
CA PHE A 46 -2.67 -8.24 -0.97
C PHE A 46 -1.89 -7.40 -2.01
N ALA A 47 -0.58 -7.17 -1.81
CA ALA A 47 0.27 -6.47 -2.77
C ALA A 47 0.31 -7.16 -4.15
N LYS A 48 0.39 -8.50 -4.18
CA LYS A 48 0.26 -9.29 -5.42
C LYS A 48 -1.08 -9.09 -6.12
N GLY A 49 -2.16 -9.01 -5.34
CA GLY A 49 -3.48 -8.70 -5.90
C GLY A 49 -3.53 -7.31 -6.51
N LEU A 50 -2.98 -6.29 -5.83
CA LEU A 50 -2.85 -4.95 -6.40
C LEU A 50 -2.07 -4.97 -7.72
N ALA A 51 -0.93 -5.66 -7.77
CA ALA A 51 -0.13 -5.81 -8.98
C ALA A 51 -0.92 -6.46 -10.13
N ALA A 52 -1.63 -7.55 -9.85
CA ALA A 52 -2.49 -8.21 -10.85
C ALA A 52 -3.56 -7.27 -11.41
N GLY A 53 -4.17 -6.41 -10.57
CA GLY A 53 -5.15 -5.43 -11.02
C GLY A 53 -4.55 -4.24 -11.77
N LEU A 54 -3.23 -4.11 -11.77
CA LEU A 54 -2.45 -3.14 -12.54
C LEU A 54 -1.80 -3.77 -13.79
N ASP A 55 -2.23 -4.96 -14.20
CA ASP A 55 -1.70 -5.69 -15.35
C ASP A 55 -0.22 -6.10 -15.19
N ILE A 56 0.21 -6.38 -13.95
CA ILE A 56 1.52 -6.94 -13.60
C ILE A 56 1.35 -8.41 -13.22
N ASP A 57 2.28 -9.27 -13.65
CA ASP A 57 2.26 -10.67 -13.24
C ASP A 57 2.49 -10.79 -11.71
N PRO A 58 1.51 -11.31 -10.95
CA PRO A 58 1.65 -11.44 -9.49
C PRO A 58 2.77 -12.39 -9.05
N ASP A 59 3.27 -13.26 -9.94
CA ASP A 59 4.41 -14.14 -9.63
C ASP A 59 5.76 -13.42 -9.67
N GLU A 60 5.85 -12.27 -10.35
CA GLU A 60 7.02 -11.39 -10.33
C GLU A 60 7.12 -10.56 -9.04
N VAL A 61 6.00 -10.40 -8.31
CA VAL A 61 5.94 -9.60 -7.10
C VAL A 61 6.25 -10.45 -5.88
N THR A 62 7.39 -10.20 -5.25
CA THR A 62 7.80 -10.89 -4.01
C THR A 62 7.91 -9.90 -2.86
N SER A 63 7.90 -10.38 -1.62
CA SER A 63 8.11 -9.49 -0.47
C SER A 63 9.50 -8.85 -0.53
N PRO A 64 9.61 -7.52 -0.60
CA PRO A 64 10.88 -6.82 -0.73
C PRO A 64 11.57 -6.65 0.63
N SER A 65 11.40 -7.55 1.60
CA SER A 65 11.95 -7.36 2.95
C SER A 65 13.47 -7.15 3.00
N PHE A 66 14.22 -7.54 1.95
CA PHE A 66 15.67 -7.33 1.84
C PHE A 66 16.07 -6.19 0.91
N THR A 67 15.36 -6.02 -0.22
CA THR A 67 15.60 -4.92 -1.17
C THR A 67 14.96 -3.60 -0.72
N LEU A 68 14.06 -3.67 0.27
CA LEU A 68 13.21 -2.62 0.84
C LEU A 68 12.19 -2.03 -0.13
N VAL A 69 12.57 -1.85 -1.39
CA VAL A 69 11.73 -1.32 -2.46
C VAL A 69 11.90 -2.17 -3.72
N THR A 70 10.81 -2.40 -4.43
CA THR A 70 10.79 -2.95 -5.79
C THR A 70 9.85 -2.12 -6.65
N LEU A 71 10.19 -2.00 -7.94
CA LEU A 71 9.38 -1.29 -8.93
C LEU A 71 8.99 -2.28 -10.03
N HIS A 72 7.69 -2.33 -10.32
CA HIS A 72 7.11 -3.10 -11.40
C HIS A 72 6.37 -2.18 -12.36
N HIS A 73 6.35 -2.55 -13.64
CA HIS A 73 5.73 -1.76 -14.70
C HIS A 73 4.51 -2.49 -15.25
N GLY A 74 3.33 -1.92 -15.05
CA GLY A 74 2.08 -2.35 -15.67
C GLY A 74 1.31 -1.15 -16.24
N ARG A 75 -0.01 -1.15 -16.10
CA ARG A 75 -0.86 0.00 -16.44
C ARG A 75 -0.42 1.29 -15.74
N TRP A 76 0.03 1.17 -14.50
CA TRP A 76 0.69 2.24 -13.73
C TRP A 76 1.99 1.69 -13.11
N PRO A 77 3.02 2.54 -12.86
CA PRO A 77 4.16 2.13 -12.04
C PRO A 77 3.68 1.67 -10.67
N PHE A 78 4.16 0.51 -10.24
CA PHE A 78 3.83 -0.09 -8.95
C PHE A 78 5.08 -0.21 -8.07
N TYR A 79 5.12 0.57 -7.00
CA TYR A 79 6.15 0.46 -5.99
C TYR A 79 5.66 -0.42 -4.85
N HIS A 80 6.39 -1.50 -4.57
CA HIS A 80 6.15 -2.36 -3.41
C HIS A 80 7.29 -2.18 -2.41
N ILE A 81 6.93 -1.75 -1.21
CA ILE A 81 7.84 -1.37 -0.13
C ILE A 81 7.55 -2.22 1.09
N ASP A 82 8.58 -2.67 1.80
CA ASP A 82 8.43 -3.42 3.06
C ASP A 82 9.32 -2.83 4.16
N LEU A 83 8.68 -2.32 5.22
CA LEU A 83 9.34 -1.66 6.35
C LEU A 83 9.53 -2.59 7.55
N TYR A 84 9.37 -3.91 7.40
CA TYR A 84 9.48 -4.88 8.50
C TYR A 84 10.75 -4.69 9.32
N ARG A 85 11.89 -4.60 8.64
CA ARG A 85 13.24 -4.53 9.24
C ARG A 85 13.71 -3.14 9.62
N ILE A 86 12.83 -2.15 9.49
CA ILE A 86 13.17 -0.77 9.81
C ILE A 86 12.70 -0.49 11.24
N ASP A 87 13.65 -0.13 12.09
CA ASP A 87 13.40 0.27 13.47
C ASP A 87 13.13 1.78 13.60
N ASP A 88 13.79 2.62 12.78
CA ASP A 88 13.52 4.06 12.69
C ASP A 88 12.91 4.43 11.32
N PRO A 89 11.61 4.70 11.26
CA PRO A 89 10.94 5.07 10.01
C PRO A 89 11.40 6.41 9.43
N ARG A 90 12.01 7.30 10.23
CA ARG A 90 12.55 8.57 9.72
C ARG A 90 13.76 8.35 8.82
N ALA A 91 14.63 7.41 9.19
CA ALA A 91 15.78 7.02 8.38
C ALA A 91 15.38 6.41 7.02
N VAL A 92 14.20 5.78 6.92
CA VAL A 92 13.67 5.23 5.66
C VAL A 92 13.33 6.33 4.67
N ILE A 93 12.66 7.37 5.15
CA ILE A 93 12.12 8.43 4.31
C ILE A 93 13.25 9.26 3.69
N GLU A 94 14.29 9.52 4.50
CA GLU A 94 15.43 10.34 4.09
C GLU A 94 16.45 9.57 3.24
N HIS A 95 16.56 8.24 3.36
CA HIS A 95 17.62 7.46 2.68
C HIS A 95 17.15 6.54 1.55
N LEU A 96 15.87 6.14 1.48
CA LEU A 96 15.37 5.21 0.43
C LEU A 96 14.85 5.90 -0.83
N GLY A 97 14.94 7.23 -0.94
CA GLY A 97 14.33 7.96 -2.05
C GLY A 97 12.78 7.89 -2.01
N LEU A 98 12.20 7.60 -0.85
CA LEU A 98 10.74 7.49 -0.68
C LEU A 98 10.05 8.79 -1.12
N LEU A 99 10.66 9.95 -0.84
CA LEU A 99 10.14 11.24 -1.28
C LEU A 99 10.03 11.36 -2.81
N GLU A 100 10.98 10.80 -3.56
CA GLU A 100 10.99 10.80 -5.04
C GLU A 100 9.93 9.85 -5.61
N ILE A 101 9.80 8.67 -4.98
CA ILE A 101 8.75 7.71 -5.30
C ILE A 101 7.37 8.35 -5.10
N LEU A 102 7.21 9.07 -3.98
CA LEU A 102 5.98 9.74 -3.60
C LEU A 102 5.69 11.02 -4.38
N VAL A 103 6.56 11.52 -5.26
CA VAL A 103 6.19 12.57 -6.25
C VAL A 103 5.91 12.00 -7.64
N THR A 104 6.20 10.71 -7.87
CA THR A 104 5.91 10.05 -9.15
C THR A 104 4.42 9.65 -9.23
N PRO A 105 3.70 9.87 -10.34
CA PRO A 105 2.34 9.36 -10.53
C PRO A 105 2.35 7.82 -10.60
N ALA A 106 2.15 7.17 -9.45
CA ALA A 106 2.30 5.73 -9.27
C ALA A 106 1.33 5.18 -8.22
N VAL A 107 1.13 3.85 -8.24
CA VAL A 107 0.52 3.12 -7.14
C VAL A 107 1.62 2.61 -6.22
N VAL A 108 1.47 2.85 -4.93
CA VAL A 108 2.48 2.50 -3.92
C VAL A 108 1.83 1.60 -2.87
N ALA A 109 2.38 0.42 -2.62
CA ALA A 109 1.99 -0.46 -1.53
C ALA A 109 3.12 -0.55 -0.51
N ILE A 110 2.82 -0.24 0.75
CA ILE A 110 3.78 -0.22 1.85
C ILE A 110 3.36 -1.23 2.91
N GLU A 111 4.10 -2.33 3.02
CA GLU A 111 3.95 -3.26 4.15
C GLU A 111 4.53 -2.67 5.43
N TRP A 112 3.86 -2.95 6.55
CA TRP A 112 4.13 -2.29 7.84
C TRP A 112 3.91 -0.78 7.73
N GLY A 113 2.86 -0.40 7.00
CA GLY A 113 2.52 0.98 6.68
C GLY A 113 2.20 1.85 7.91
N GLU A 114 1.92 1.24 9.07
CA GLU A 114 1.80 1.95 10.35
C GLU A 114 3.09 2.65 10.79
N LYS A 115 4.24 2.23 10.25
CA LYS A 115 5.52 2.87 10.49
C LYS A 115 5.68 4.19 9.73
N VAL A 116 4.88 4.45 8.70
CA VAL A 116 5.02 5.65 7.87
C VAL A 116 4.35 6.85 8.53
N PRO A 117 5.07 7.96 8.76
CA PRO A 117 4.46 9.24 9.14
C PRO A 117 3.53 9.72 8.03
N VAL A 118 2.25 9.88 8.37
CA VAL A 118 1.22 10.25 7.38
C VAL A 118 1.45 11.65 6.80
N GLU A 119 2.15 12.51 7.53
CA GLU A 119 2.49 13.88 7.15
C GLU A 119 3.31 13.95 5.84
N LEU A 120 4.01 12.87 5.47
CA LEU A 120 4.75 12.80 4.21
C LEU A 120 3.88 12.88 2.97
N PHE A 121 2.63 12.45 3.10
CA PHE A 121 1.63 12.42 2.04
C PHE A 121 0.75 13.68 2.02
N GLY A 122 1.05 14.66 2.89
CA GLY A 122 0.33 15.92 2.98
C GLY A 122 0.49 16.77 1.72
N ASP A 123 -0.33 17.82 1.66
CA ASP A 123 -0.47 18.72 0.50
C ASP A 123 0.87 19.39 0.14
N ARG A 124 1.59 18.82 -0.83
CA ARG A 124 2.79 19.45 -1.40
C ARG A 124 2.32 20.47 -2.41
N LYS A 125 2.74 21.72 -2.21
CA LYS A 125 2.29 22.86 -3.00
C LYS A 125 2.45 22.60 -4.51
N GLY A 126 1.33 22.42 -5.21
CA GLY A 126 1.29 22.19 -6.66
C GLY A 126 1.14 20.73 -7.09
N GLU A 127 0.99 19.77 -6.18
CA GLU A 127 0.72 18.36 -6.48
C GLU A 127 -0.75 18.01 -6.18
N GLU A 128 -1.36 17.12 -6.98
CA GLU A 128 -2.69 16.61 -6.65
C GLU A 128 -2.64 15.71 -5.40
N PRO A 129 -3.62 15.80 -4.50
CA PRO A 129 -3.62 15.00 -3.29
C PRO A 129 -3.73 13.51 -3.61
N ARG A 130 -2.86 12.71 -2.99
CA ARG A 130 -2.83 11.26 -3.22
C ARG A 130 -3.83 10.58 -2.30
N PRO A 131 -4.82 9.83 -2.82
CA PRO A 131 -5.65 9.00 -1.97
C PRO A 131 -4.79 7.98 -1.23
N ILE A 132 -4.93 7.97 0.09
CA ILE A 132 -4.28 7.01 0.98
C ILE A 132 -5.33 6.01 1.44
N TYR A 133 -5.09 4.74 1.17
CA TYR A 133 -5.90 3.63 1.61
C TYR A 133 -5.18 2.88 2.72
N ARG A 134 -5.78 2.84 3.90
CA ARG A 134 -5.34 1.99 5.00
C ARG A 134 -5.99 0.63 4.86
N VAL A 135 -5.16 -0.41 4.80
CA VAL A 135 -5.59 -1.80 4.67
C VAL A 135 -5.09 -2.57 5.88
N GLU A 136 -6.00 -2.88 6.80
CA GLU A 136 -5.70 -3.66 8.00
C GLU A 136 -6.12 -5.12 7.78
N LEU A 137 -5.16 -6.03 7.89
CA LEU A 137 -5.37 -7.47 7.79
C LEU A 137 -5.25 -8.11 9.18
N LEU A 138 -6.26 -8.86 9.60
CA LEU A 138 -6.29 -9.56 10.87
C LEU A 138 -6.61 -11.04 10.67
N TRP A 139 -5.92 -11.90 11.43
CA TRP A 139 -6.28 -13.31 11.54
C TRP A 139 -7.60 -13.46 12.28
N ILE A 140 -8.54 -14.20 11.69
CA ILE A 140 -9.75 -14.67 12.39
C ILE A 140 -9.58 -16.14 12.78
N ASP A 141 -9.03 -16.93 11.86
CA ASP A 141 -8.59 -18.31 12.05
C ASP A 141 -7.47 -18.63 11.05
N GLU A 142 -7.01 -19.88 10.98
CA GLU A 142 -5.90 -20.33 10.12
C GLU A 142 -6.06 -19.94 8.64
N THR A 143 -7.29 -19.87 8.14
CA THR A 143 -7.60 -19.63 6.73
C THR A 143 -8.28 -18.29 6.48
N THR A 144 -8.98 -17.77 7.49
CA THR A 144 -9.79 -16.57 7.39
C THR A 144 -9.02 -15.34 7.82
N ARG A 145 -9.10 -14.29 7.00
CA ARG A 145 -8.71 -12.93 7.34
C ARG A 145 -9.91 -12.02 7.35
N GLN A 146 -9.90 -11.08 8.28
CA GLN A 146 -10.65 -9.85 8.14
C GLN A 146 -9.75 -8.82 7.47
N VAL A 147 -10.22 -8.23 6.37
CA VAL A 147 -9.53 -7.16 5.65
C VAL A 147 -10.39 -5.90 5.77
N THR A 148 -9.89 -4.91 6.48
CA THR A 148 -10.55 -3.59 6.61
C THR A 148 -9.86 -2.62 5.68
N ILE A 149 -10.62 -2.01 4.76
CA ILE A 149 -10.13 -0.99 3.84
C ILE A 149 -10.80 0.33 4.19
N ARG A 150 -10.02 1.37 4.44
CA ARG A 150 -10.49 2.73 4.70
C ARG A 150 -9.66 3.72 3.91
N ARG A 151 -10.28 4.84 3.53
CA ARG A 151 -9.56 5.98 2.97
C ARG A 151 -9.19 6.92 4.11
N ASP A 152 -7.89 7.12 4.33
CA ASP A 152 -7.44 8.09 5.33
C ASP A 152 -7.76 9.51 4.82
N PRO A 153 -8.19 10.43 5.71
CA PRO A 153 -8.29 11.83 5.34
C PRO A 153 -6.89 12.34 4.98
N LEU A 154 -6.82 13.19 3.96
CA LEU A 154 -5.56 13.81 3.57
C LEU A 154 -4.97 14.57 4.78
N PRO A 155 -3.68 14.40 5.08
CA PRO A 155 -3.04 15.17 6.14
C PRO A 155 -3.15 16.65 5.79
N VAL A 156 -3.63 17.45 6.73
CA VAL A 156 -3.56 18.90 6.62
C VAL A 156 -2.08 19.26 6.72
N ALA A 157 -1.55 20.01 5.75
CA ALA A 157 -0.18 20.50 5.83
C ALA A 157 -0.01 21.24 7.18
N PRO A 158 1.10 21.04 7.91
CA PRO A 158 1.36 21.82 9.11
C PRO A 158 1.25 23.29 8.73
N SER A 159 0.39 24.06 9.40
CA SER A 159 0.34 25.49 9.17
C SER A 159 1.72 26.04 9.54
N ASP A 160 2.36 26.76 8.61
CA ASP A 160 3.58 27.49 8.90
C ASP A 160 3.35 28.33 10.16
N ALA A 161 3.95 27.91 11.28
CA ALA A 161 3.93 28.61 12.57
C ALA A 161 5.19 29.46 12.71
#